data_AF-A0A2D6IWT7-F1
#
_entry.id   AF-A0A2D6IWT7-F1
#
_cell.length_a   1.000
_cell.length_b   1.000
_cell.length_c   1.000
_cell.angle_alpha   90.00
_cell.angle_beta   90.00
_cell.angle_gamma   90.00
#
_symmetry.space_group_name_H-M   'P 1'
#
loop_
_entity.id
_entity.type
_entity.pdbx_description
1 polymer ?
#
loop_
_entity_poly.entity_id
_entity_poly.type
_entity_poly.pdbx_seq_one_letter_code
_entity_poly.pdbx_strand_id
1 'polypeptide(L)'
;MATLAELEERKRELEERLAAGDPAAEAALERLDRVIAARTQQIQYSRKRLSATRAAVDAGMDPDEARKRPAGRVKRKKPTRGPINRF
;
A
#
# COMPACT_ATOMS: atom_id res chain seq x y z
N MET A 1 0.45 7.99 16.65
CA MET A 1 0.44 6.63 16.07
C MET A 1 1.87 6.35 15.62
N ALA A 2 2.47 5.21 15.96
CA ALA A 2 3.87 4.96 15.65
C ALA A 2 4.10 4.77 14.14
N THR A 3 5.23 5.24 13.62
CA THR A 3 5.65 4.99 12.23
C THR A 3 6.19 3.56 12.06
N LEU A 4 6.32 3.08 10.82
CA LEU A 4 6.92 1.75 10.57
C LEU A 4 8.37 1.70 11.09
N ALA A 5 9.12 2.78 10.88
CA ALA A 5 10.50 2.90 11.34
C ALA A 5 10.62 2.84 12.88
N GLU A 6 9.75 3.56 13.59
CA GLU A 6 9.70 3.50 15.06
C GLU A 6 9.35 2.10 15.59
N LEU A 7 8.53 1.34 14.86
CA LEU A 7 8.21 -0.04 15.22
C LEU A 7 9.40 -0.98 14.96
N GLU A 8 10.10 -0.81 13.84
CA GLU A 8 11.31 -1.58 13.53
C GLU A 8 12.45 -1.30 14.51
N GLU A 9 12.61 -0.06 14.97
CA GLU A 9 13.59 0.32 15.99
C GLU A 9 13.26 -0.35 17.34
N ARG A 10 12.02 -0.27 17.80
CA ARG A 10 11.57 -0.95 19.03
C ARG A 10 11.69 -2.47 18.95
N LYS A 11 11.52 -3.06 17.76
CA LYS A 11 11.75 -4.48 17.55
C LYS A 11 13.21 -4.83 17.83
N ARG A 12 14.16 -4.07 17.29
CA ARG A 12 15.60 -4.29 17.53
C ARG A 12 15.96 -4.19 19.01
N GLU A 13 15.44 -3.17 19.71
CA GLU A 13 15.67 -3.02 21.15
C GLU A 13 15.18 -4.24 21.95
N LEU A 14 14.02 -4.81 21.57
CA LEU A 14 13.50 -6.02 22.22
C LEU A 14 14.28 -7.28 21.83
N GLU A 15 14.76 -7.39 20.59
CA GLU A 15 15.65 -8.48 20.17
C GLU A 15 16.96 -8.47 20.95
N GLU A 16 17.53 -7.29 21.21
CA GLU A 16 18.72 -7.13 22.05
C GLU A 16 18.46 -7.53 23.50
N ARG A 17 17.29 -7.17 24.07
CA ARG A 17 16.89 -7.60 25.42
C ARG A 17 16.68 -9.11 25.50
N LEU A 18 16.06 -9.70 24.49
CA LEU A 18 15.89 -11.16 24.41
C LEU A 18 17.25 -11.86 24.31
N ALA A 19 18.17 -11.33 23.51
CA ALA A 19 19.55 -11.82 23.40
C ALA A 19 20.33 -11.67 24.71
N ALA A 20 20.03 -10.65 25.51
CA ALA A 20 20.55 -10.48 26.87
C ALA A 20 19.90 -11.41 27.92
N GLY A 21 18.95 -12.25 27.51
CA GLY A 21 18.33 -13.27 28.36
C GLY A 21 17.06 -12.82 29.09
N ASP A 22 16.38 -11.77 28.63
CA ASP A 22 15.05 -11.40 29.13
C ASP A 22 13.94 -12.14 28.36
N PRO A 23 13.34 -13.21 28.93
CA PRO A 23 12.28 -13.96 28.26
C PRO A 23 10.98 -13.17 28.12
N ALA A 24 10.76 -12.10 28.89
CA ALA A 24 9.58 -11.26 28.74
C ALA A 24 9.59 -10.47 27.42
N ALA A 25 10.76 -10.32 26.79
CA ALA A 25 10.90 -9.67 25.49
C ALA A 25 10.26 -10.47 24.35
N GLU A 26 10.18 -11.81 24.45
CA GLU A 26 9.62 -12.68 23.41
C GLU A 26 8.13 -12.38 23.14
N ALA A 27 7.33 -12.32 24.21
CA ALA A 27 5.91 -11.99 24.11
C ALA A 27 5.67 -10.56 23.60
N ALA A 28 6.60 -9.63 23.86
CA ALA A 28 6.54 -8.27 23.35
C ALA A 28 6.91 -8.21 21.86
N LEU A 29 7.91 -8.98 21.42
CA LEU A 29 8.33 -9.10 20.02
C LEU A 29 7.21 -9.65 19.15
N GLU A 30 6.53 -10.71 19.56
CA GLU A 30 5.40 -11.25 18.79
C GLU A 30 4.31 -10.22 18.54
N ARG A 31 3.98 -9.41 19.56
CA ARG A 31 2.97 -8.35 19.42
C ARG A 31 3.45 -7.30 18.43
N LEU A 32 4.72 -6.92 18.51
CA LEU A 32 5.33 -5.91 17.64
C LEU A 32 5.38 -6.38 16.18
N ASP A 33 5.70 -7.65 15.95
CA ASP A 33 5.68 -8.27 14.63
C ASP A 33 4.30 -8.24 13.99
N ARG A 34 3.25 -8.55 14.75
CA ARG A 34 1.85 -8.45 14.26
C ARG A 34 1.50 -7.02 13.88
N VAL A 35 1.93 -6.04 14.67
CA VAL A 35 1.69 -4.61 14.38
C VAL A 35 2.46 -4.17 13.13
N ILE A 36 3.72 -4.56 12.98
CA ILE A 36 4.53 -4.28 11.78
C ILE A 36 3.88 -4.90 10.54
N ALA A 37 3.45 -6.16 10.60
CA ALA A 37 2.79 -6.85 9.50
C ALA A 37 1.49 -6.13 9.08
N ALA A 38 0.63 -5.79 10.04
CA ALA A 38 -0.60 -5.06 9.77
C ALA A 38 -0.33 -3.68 9.14
N ARG A 39 0.67 -2.95 9.65
CA ARG A 39 1.04 -1.64 9.11
C ARG A 39 1.60 -1.74 7.70
N THR A 40 2.41 -2.75 7.44
CA THR A 40 2.97 -3.04 6.12
C THR A 40 1.86 -3.32 5.10
N GLN A 41 0.87 -4.13 5.46
CA GLN A 41 -0.28 -4.40 4.60
C GLN A 41 -1.09 -3.13 4.27
N GLN A 42 -1.33 -2.26 5.26
CA GLN A 42 -2.00 -0.97 5.02
C GLN A 42 -1.22 -0.08 4.05
N ILE A 43 0.10 -0.02 4.19
CA ILE A 43 0.98 0.75 3.31
C ILE A 43 0.94 0.17 1.90
N GLN A 44 1.05 -1.16 1.75
CA GLN A 44 0.97 -1.82 0.45
C GLN A 44 -0.38 -1.58 -0.23
N TYR A 45 -1.48 -1.69 0.51
CA TYR A 45 -2.82 -1.40 0.00
C TYR A 45 -2.94 0.05 -0.49
N SER A 46 -2.45 1.00 0.31
CA SER A 46 -2.45 2.42 -0.04
C SER A 46 -1.61 2.70 -1.28
N ARG A 47 -0.40 2.11 -1.37
CA ARG A 47 0.48 2.20 -2.53
C ARG A 47 -0.19 1.65 -3.79
N LYS A 48 -0.84 0.49 -3.70
CA LYS A 48 -1.58 -0.13 -4.81
C LYS A 48 -2.73 0.74 -5.29
N ARG A 49 -3.46 1.38 -4.38
CA ARG A 49 -4.52 2.34 -4.76
C ARG A 49 -3.95 3.55 -5.48
N LEU A 50 -2.90 4.15 -4.95
CA LEU A 50 -2.26 5.31 -5.56
C LEU A 50 -1.67 4.98 -6.93
N SER A 51 -1.05 3.80 -7.09
CA SER A 51 -0.52 3.37 -8.39
C SER A 51 -1.64 3.14 -9.41
N ALA A 52 -2.78 2.59 -9.00
CA ALA A 52 -3.94 2.41 -9.87
C ALA A 52 -4.54 3.76 -10.31
N THR A 53 -4.67 4.71 -9.39
CA THR A 53 -5.14 6.07 -9.71
C THR A 53 -4.17 6.78 -10.66
N ARG A 54 -2.86 6.70 -10.40
CA ARG A 54 -1.84 7.26 -11.32
C ARG A 54 -1.95 6.67 -12.72
N ALA A 55 -2.01 5.35 -12.83
CA ALA A 55 -2.15 4.67 -14.11
C ALA A 55 -3.44 5.06 -14.88
N ALA A 56 -4.54 5.37 -14.16
CA ALA A 56 -5.76 5.84 -14.79
C ALA A 56 -5.63 7.29 -15.30
N VAL A 57 -4.99 8.17 -14.52
CA VAL A 57 -4.69 9.55 -14.94
C VAL A 57 -3.74 9.57 -16.13
N ASP A 58 -2.69 8.76 -16.10
CA ASP A 58 -1.73 8.61 -17.22
C ASP A 58 -2.43 8.08 -18.49
N ALA A 59 -3.52 7.33 -18.34
CA ALA A 59 -4.36 6.88 -19.45
C ALA A 59 -5.38 7.94 -19.94
N GLY A 60 -5.31 9.18 -19.42
CA GLY A 60 -6.16 10.30 -19.80
C GLY A 60 -7.51 10.38 -19.08
N MET A 61 -7.67 9.67 -17.96
CA MET A 61 -8.86 9.80 -17.10
C MET A 61 -8.75 11.04 -16.21
N ASP A 62 -9.89 11.67 -15.93
CA ASP A 62 -9.96 12.77 -14.95
C ASP A 62 -9.48 12.30 -13.55
N PRO A 63 -8.67 13.08 -12.82
CA PRO A 63 -8.14 12.69 -11.51
C PRO A 63 -9.20 12.37 -10.45
N ASP A 64 -10.34 13.07 -10.45
CA ASP A 64 -11.40 12.83 -9.47
C ASP A 64 -12.24 11.61 -9.84
N GLU A 65 -12.37 11.29 -11.13
CA GLU A 65 -12.95 10.02 -11.58
C GLU A 65 -12.01 8.84 -11.25
N ALA A 66 -10.70 9.01 -11.44
CA ALA A 66 -9.68 8.00 -11.15
C ALA A 66 -9.56 7.63 -9.66
N ARG A 67 -9.90 8.56 -8.75
CA ARG A 67 -9.91 8.33 -7.29
C ARG A 67 -11.12 7.53 -6.80
N LYS A 68 -12.26 7.67 -7.49
CA LYS A 68 -13.55 7.07 -7.11
C LYS A 68 -13.65 5.59 -7.48
N ARG A 69 -12.80 5.10 -8.38
CA ARG A 69 -12.82 3.68 -8.76
C ARG A 69 -12.03 2.83 -7.75
N PRO A 70 -12.63 1.77 -7.18
CA PRO A 70 -11.85 0.73 -6.54
C PRO A 70 -10.92 0.11 -7.61
N ALA A 71 -9.82 -0.53 -7.20
CA ALA A 71 -8.76 -1.07 -8.06
C ALA A 71 -9.20 -2.24 -8.99
N GLY A 72 -10.39 -2.15 -9.59
CA GLY A 72 -10.93 -3.02 -10.62
C GLY A 72 -10.73 -2.42 -12.01
N ARG A 73 -10.34 -3.30 -12.95
CA ARG A 73 -10.12 -3.09 -14.40
C ARG A 73 -10.52 -1.70 -14.90
N VAL A 74 -9.53 -0.84 -15.10
CA VAL A 74 -9.69 0.36 -15.92
C VAL A 74 -9.96 -0.11 -17.35
N LYS A 75 -11.24 -0.17 -17.75
CA LYS A 75 -11.58 -0.30 -19.17
C LYS A 75 -11.06 0.95 -19.85
N ARG A 76 -9.98 0.81 -20.64
CA ARG A 76 -9.51 1.85 -21.57
C ARG A 76 -10.72 2.32 -22.38
N LYS A 77 -11.05 3.60 -22.31
CA LYS A 77 -12.07 4.20 -23.18
C LYS A 77 -11.51 4.07 -24.60
N LYS A 78 -12.14 3.22 -25.43
CA LYS A 78 -11.77 3.15 -26.86
C LYS A 78 -11.92 4.57 -27.41
N PRO A 79 -10.93 5.10 -28.13
CA PRO A 79 -11.14 6.36 -28.85
C PRO A 79 -12.31 6.12 -29.81
N THR A 80 -13.35 6.93 -29.69
CA THR A 80 -14.43 7.02 -30.66
C THR A 80 -13.85 7.55 -31.97
N ARG A 81 -13.22 6.66 -32.73
CA ARG A 81 -13.02 6.90 -34.16
C ARG A 81 -14.42 6.87 -34.76
N GLY A 82 -14.95 8.06 -35.07
CA GLY A 82 -16.14 8.20 -35.90
C GLY A 82 -15.95 7.45 -37.23
N PRO A 83 -17.04 7.17 -37.97
CA PRO A 83 -16.95 6.46 -39.23
C PRO A 83 -15.99 7.23 -40.15
N ILE A 84 -14.91 6.55 -40.55
CA ILE A 84 -14.05 7.02 -41.62
C ILE A 84 -14.88 6.87 -42.90
N ASN A 85 -15.61 7.92 -43.26
CA ASN A 85 -16.24 8.01 -44.59
C ASN A 85 -15.10 8.10 -45.62
N ARG A 86 -14.74 6.94 -46.18
CA ARG A 86 -13.94 6.79 -47.40
C ARG A 86 -14.88 6.39 -48.53
N PHE A 87 -15.76 7.31 -48.91
CA PHE A 87 -16.48 7.29 -50.18
C PHE A 87 -16.72 8.74 -50.59
#